data_AF-A0A212UF04-F1
#
_entry.id   AF-A0A212UF04-F1
#
_cell.length_a   1.000
_cell.length_b   1.000
_cell.length_c   1.000
_cell.angle_alpha   90.00
_cell.angle_beta   90.00
_cell.angle_gamma   90.00
#
_symmetry.space_group_name_H-M   'P 1'
#
loop_
_entity.id
_entity.type
_entity.pdbx_description
1 polymer ?
#
loop_
_entity_poly.entity_id
_entity_poly.type
_entity_poly.pdbx_seq_one_letter_code
_entity_poly.pdbx_strand_id
1 'polypeptide(L)'
;MSKKISSFFLLPFLASGVNAALRPISDQQMSEVTGQAFVSVDRQYHPDANDNTAYTRVNLGMDIDIQANVDVLEMGRYERDGEKPGTSDVYIEDFALGYINNQAYFDANPKAPNHRKHDGSAYAEGEIVPFFIQNPFLEFAFDEDTDEVVGFRLGFGESMGVLSGKIETLTGNVNVDIIDRGEGLSQADSSGNLFDQLIVLLTINACTQDGSTCGSRILMSNFAFELAMGNQLQPVFFDVDDSGNFVLEVAPTRRPQPGGIGADGFRGSRDAAAWDFYEFYYINPEFRSNLKTGNFSVGDHDFDSARIQGMLIQHLNIKTRDLSQ
;
A
#
# COMPACT_ATOMS: atom_id res chain seq x y z
N MET A 1 69.83 60.87 27.98
CA MET A 1 70.97 60.46 27.14
C MET A 1 70.81 58.98 26.82
N SER A 2 70.86 58.64 25.52
CA SER A 2 71.01 57.30 24.92
C SER A 2 69.84 56.30 24.92
N LYS A 3 69.59 55.81 23.69
CA LYS A 3 68.60 54.84 23.22
C LYS A 3 68.87 53.43 23.76
N LYS A 4 67.81 52.63 23.94
CA LYS A 4 67.87 51.18 23.66
C LYS A 4 66.61 50.76 22.89
N ILE A 5 66.85 50.40 21.64
CA ILE A 5 65.97 49.73 20.70
C ILE A 5 65.79 48.30 21.24
N SER A 6 64.55 47.84 21.42
CA SER A 6 64.27 46.41 21.64
C SER A 6 63.31 45.93 20.57
N SER A 7 63.76 44.90 19.86
CA SER A 7 63.22 44.35 18.64
C SER A 7 61.92 43.58 18.91
N PHE A 8 60.84 43.91 18.19
CA PHE A 8 59.57 43.20 18.23
C PHE A 8 59.64 42.05 17.22
N PHE A 9 59.88 40.82 17.68
CA PHE A 9 59.84 39.62 16.83
C PHE A 9 58.37 39.20 16.67
N LEU A 10 57.84 39.41 15.46
CA LEU A 10 56.49 39.01 15.05
C LEU A 10 56.48 37.48 14.76
N LEU A 11 55.70 36.70 15.51
CA LEU A 11 55.37 35.30 15.18
C LEU A 11 54.25 35.29 14.11
N PRO A 12 54.44 34.73 12.90
CA PRO A 12 53.35 34.57 11.96
C PRO A 12 52.51 33.34 12.32
N PHE A 13 51.21 33.57 12.57
CA PHE A 13 50.16 32.55 12.60
C PHE A 13 50.10 31.85 11.23
N LEU A 14 50.45 30.56 11.19
CA LEU A 14 50.18 29.70 10.04
C LEU A 14 48.69 29.36 10.03
N ALA A 15 47.91 30.06 9.20
CA ALA A 15 46.55 29.68 8.88
C ALA A 15 46.57 28.47 7.94
N SER A 16 46.28 27.29 8.47
CA SER A 16 46.03 26.09 7.66
C SER A 16 44.71 26.27 6.90
N GLY A 17 44.78 26.71 5.65
CA GLY A 17 43.62 26.71 4.77
C GLY A 17 43.17 25.27 4.52
N VAL A 18 42.01 24.90 5.07
CA VAL A 18 41.31 23.67 4.69
C VAL A 18 40.79 23.88 3.28
N ASN A 19 41.51 23.35 2.29
CA ASN A 19 41.03 23.24 0.92
C ASN A 19 40.08 22.05 0.83
N ALA A 20 38.80 22.25 1.09
CA ALA A 20 37.75 21.29 0.75
C ALA A 20 37.53 21.34 -0.77
N ALA A 21 38.41 20.68 -1.52
CA ALA A 21 38.19 20.47 -2.94
C ALA A 21 37.15 19.35 -3.10
N LEU A 22 36.06 19.64 -3.81
CA LEU A 22 35.09 18.63 -4.25
C LEU A 22 35.81 17.66 -5.21
N ARG A 23 36.31 16.55 -4.67
CA ARG A 23 36.88 15.46 -5.46
C ARG A 23 35.77 14.46 -5.77
N PRO A 24 35.60 14.04 -7.03
CA PRO A 24 34.67 12.98 -7.37
C PRO A 24 35.03 11.72 -6.56
N ILE A 25 33.99 11.04 -6.06
CA ILE A 25 34.12 9.78 -5.33
C ILE A 25 34.72 8.71 -6.25
N SER A 26 35.68 7.92 -5.76
CA SER A 26 36.27 6.81 -6.55
C SER A 26 35.35 5.59 -6.55
N ASP A 27 35.51 4.68 -7.52
CA ASP A 27 34.73 3.43 -7.59
C ASP A 27 34.88 2.57 -6.32
N GLN A 28 36.05 2.60 -5.68
CA GLN A 28 36.30 1.92 -4.41
C GLN A 28 35.51 2.55 -3.26
N GLN A 29 35.39 3.87 -3.25
CA GLN A 29 34.55 4.59 -2.29
C GLN A 29 33.06 4.44 -2.61
N MET A 30 32.67 4.33 -3.89
CA MET A 30 31.30 3.95 -4.28
C MET A 30 30.96 2.52 -3.84
N SER A 31 31.92 1.60 -3.83
CA SER A 31 31.71 0.25 -3.30
C SER A 31 31.52 0.23 -1.77
N GLU A 32 31.97 1.27 -1.06
CA GLU A 32 31.73 1.46 0.38
C GLU A 32 30.40 2.20 0.64
N VAL A 33 29.84 2.86 -0.37
CA VAL A 33 28.49 3.42 -0.33
C VAL A 33 27.50 2.27 -0.49
N THR A 34 27.01 1.75 0.63
CA THR A 34 25.82 0.88 0.61
C THR A 34 24.62 1.76 0.27
N GLY A 35 24.13 1.65 -0.97
CA GLY A 35 22.85 2.25 -1.34
C GLY A 35 21.72 1.51 -0.65
N GLN A 36 20.74 2.24 -0.09
CA GLN A 36 19.51 1.64 0.40
C GLN A 36 18.77 1.01 -0.78
N ALA A 37 18.51 -0.29 -0.71
CA ALA A 37 17.77 -0.99 -1.74
C ALA A 37 16.28 -0.96 -1.37
N PHE A 38 15.54 -0.02 -1.97
CA PHE A 38 14.08 0.09 -1.80
C PHE A 38 13.30 -0.85 -2.72
N VAL A 39 13.97 -1.49 -3.67
CA VAL A 39 13.37 -2.49 -4.58
C VAL A 39 14.34 -3.65 -4.71
N SER A 40 13.84 -4.87 -4.50
CA SER A 40 14.58 -6.10 -4.82
C SER A 40 13.80 -6.91 -5.85
N VAL A 41 14.53 -7.68 -6.65
CA VAL A 41 13.94 -8.61 -7.60
C VAL A 41 14.52 -9.98 -7.31
N ASP A 42 13.65 -10.90 -6.93
CA ASP A 42 14.00 -12.26 -6.54
C ASP A 42 13.33 -13.24 -7.50
N ARG A 43 14.09 -14.20 -8.03
CA ARG A 43 13.53 -15.29 -8.84
C ARG A 43 13.55 -16.59 -8.03
N GLN A 44 12.39 -17.22 -7.91
CA GLN A 44 12.20 -18.49 -7.23
C GLN A 44 11.63 -19.50 -8.23
N TYR A 45 12.01 -20.76 -8.09
CA TYR A 45 11.49 -21.85 -8.91
C TYR A 45 10.48 -22.66 -8.10
N HIS A 46 9.49 -23.25 -8.76
CA HIS A 46 8.51 -24.08 -8.07
C HIS A 46 9.24 -25.24 -7.34
N PRO A 47 8.90 -25.54 -6.07
CA PRO A 47 9.60 -26.55 -5.29
C PRO A 47 9.35 -27.99 -5.79
N ASP A 48 8.24 -28.23 -6.50
CA ASP A 48 8.00 -29.48 -7.22
C ASP A 48 8.77 -29.47 -8.54
N ALA A 49 9.70 -30.41 -8.71
CA ALA A 49 10.52 -30.54 -9.92
C ALA A 49 9.72 -30.91 -11.19
N ASN A 50 8.43 -31.24 -11.07
CA ASN A 50 7.54 -31.51 -12.20
C ASN A 50 6.69 -30.30 -12.60
N ASP A 51 6.73 -29.21 -11.83
CA ASP A 51 6.03 -27.97 -12.15
C ASP A 51 7.05 -26.97 -12.71
N ASN A 52 6.81 -26.57 -13.94
CA ASN A 52 7.75 -25.77 -14.72
C ASN A 52 7.44 -24.28 -14.59
N THR A 53 7.21 -23.82 -13.36
CA THR A 53 6.82 -22.45 -13.07
C THR A 53 7.91 -21.74 -12.25
N ALA A 54 8.41 -20.62 -12.76
CA ALA A 54 9.30 -19.72 -12.04
C ALA A 54 8.58 -18.42 -11.65
N TYR A 55 8.77 -17.97 -10.42
CA TYR A 55 8.21 -16.73 -9.89
C TYR A 55 9.28 -15.64 -9.86
N THR A 56 9.01 -14.49 -10.48
CA THR A 56 9.83 -13.29 -10.31
C THR A 56 9.06 -12.31 -9.44
N ARG A 57 9.55 -12.09 -8.22
CA ARG A 57 8.98 -11.17 -7.24
C ARG A 57 9.76 -9.87 -7.22
N VAL A 58 9.05 -8.77 -7.35
CA VAL A 58 9.53 -7.40 -7.14
C VAL A 58 9.07 -6.97 -5.76
N ASN A 59 9.97 -7.02 -4.77
CA ASN A 59 9.68 -6.54 -3.43
C ASN A 59 9.88 -5.02 -3.38
N LEU A 60 8.94 -4.32 -2.76
CA LEU A 60 9.03 -2.89 -2.52
C LEU A 60 9.29 -2.68 -1.03
N GLY A 61 10.45 -2.15 -0.69
CA GLY A 61 10.82 -1.78 0.67
C GLY A 61 10.05 -0.54 1.07
N MET A 62 8.81 -0.74 1.50
CA MET A 62 7.94 0.33 1.99
C MET A 62 6.93 -0.18 3.01
N ASP A 63 6.64 0.71 3.95
CA ASP A 63 5.53 0.60 4.89
C ASP A 63 4.46 1.63 4.46
N ILE A 64 3.21 1.20 4.46
CA ILE A 64 2.05 2.00 4.02
C ILE A 64 1.01 1.97 5.15
N ASP A 65 0.68 3.14 5.68
CA ASP A 65 -0.51 3.36 6.49
C ASP A 65 -1.57 4.02 5.62
N ILE A 66 -2.74 3.38 5.46
CA ILE A 66 -3.84 3.93 4.67
C ILE A 66 -5.15 3.94 5.46
N GLN A 67 -5.86 5.05 5.39
CA GLN A 67 -7.28 5.11 5.71
C GLN A 67 -8.03 5.68 4.51
N ALA A 68 -8.93 4.87 3.96
CA ALA A 68 -9.66 5.21 2.74
C ALA A 68 -11.07 4.61 2.74
N ASN A 69 -11.97 5.26 2.04
CA ASN A 69 -13.30 4.77 1.71
C ASN A 69 -13.45 4.73 0.20
N VAL A 70 -14.09 3.70 -0.32
CA VAL A 70 -14.26 3.40 -1.73
C VAL A 70 -15.71 3.01 -1.93
N ASP A 71 -16.41 3.69 -2.84
CA ASP A 71 -17.83 3.41 -3.09
C ASP A 71 -17.98 2.01 -3.72
N VAL A 72 -17.13 1.68 -4.70
CA VAL A 72 -17.15 0.40 -5.40
C VAL A 72 -15.76 -0.12 -5.70
N LEU A 73 -15.48 -1.36 -5.31
CA LEU A 73 -14.41 -2.19 -5.83
C LEU A 73 -15.02 -3.32 -6.67
N GLU A 74 -14.73 -3.34 -7.97
CA GLU A 74 -15.26 -4.32 -8.91
C GLU A 74 -14.13 -4.90 -9.78
N MET A 75 -14.05 -6.22 -9.90
CA MET A 75 -13.06 -6.92 -10.73
C MET A 75 -13.69 -8.15 -11.40
N GLY A 76 -13.26 -8.47 -12.61
CA GLY A 76 -13.71 -9.67 -13.30
C GLY A 76 -15.17 -9.58 -13.71
N ARG A 77 -15.59 -8.44 -14.27
CA ARG A 77 -16.97 -8.26 -14.75
C ARG A 77 -17.13 -8.87 -16.13
N TYR A 78 -17.79 -10.02 -16.22
CA TYR A 78 -18.15 -10.65 -17.48
C TYR A 78 -19.47 -11.42 -17.36
N GLU A 79 -20.14 -11.60 -18.50
CA GLU A 79 -21.41 -12.31 -18.57
C GLU A 79 -21.17 -13.83 -18.47
N ARG A 80 -21.90 -14.50 -17.58
CA ARG A 80 -21.87 -15.97 -17.44
C ARG A 80 -23.26 -16.55 -17.62
N ASP A 81 -23.35 -17.60 -18.44
CA ASP A 81 -24.60 -18.33 -18.65
C ASP A 81 -25.10 -18.91 -17.31
N GLY A 82 -26.31 -18.53 -16.90
CA GLY A 82 -26.92 -18.97 -15.65
C GLY A 82 -26.69 -18.04 -14.45
N GLU A 83 -25.88 -16.99 -14.60
CA GLU A 83 -25.75 -15.93 -13.61
C GLU A 83 -26.60 -14.70 -13.96
N LYS A 84 -26.76 -13.80 -12.98
CA LYS A 84 -27.42 -12.52 -13.22
C LYS A 84 -26.55 -11.69 -14.19
N PRO A 85 -27.13 -11.03 -15.21
CA PRO A 85 -26.35 -10.18 -16.09
C PRO A 85 -25.58 -9.09 -15.32
N GLY A 86 -24.34 -8.86 -15.73
CA GLY A 86 -23.42 -7.91 -15.10
C GLY A 86 -22.89 -8.35 -13.73
N THR A 87 -22.74 -9.65 -13.47
CA THR A 87 -21.98 -10.15 -12.32
C THR A 87 -20.49 -9.93 -12.51
N SER A 88 -19.79 -9.84 -11.38
CA SER A 88 -18.35 -9.66 -11.30
C SER A 88 -17.77 -10.71 -10.36
N ASP A 89 -16.53 -11.14 -10.57
CA ASP A 89 -15.87 -12.07 -9.66
C ASP A 89 -15.68 -11.48 -8.27
N VAL A 90 -15.30 -10.21 -8.21
CA VAL A 90 -15.24 -9.43 -6.97
C VAL A 90 -16.11 -8.21 -7.15
N TYR A 91 -17.12 -8.05 -6.29
CA TYR A 91 -17.94 -6.85 -6.20
C TYR A 91 -18.16 -6.50 -4.74
N ILE A 92 -17.57 -5.39 -4.31
CA ILE A 92 -17.68 -4.88 -2.94
C ILE A 92 -18.14 -3.43 -3.00
N GLU A 93 -19.25 -3.16 -2.33
CA GLU A 93 -19.79 -1.81 -2.10
C GLU A 93 -19.32 -1.29 -0.74
N ASP A 94 -19.21 0.03 -0.59
CA ASP A 94 -18.85 0.69 0.67
C ASP A 94 -17.55 0.15 1.30
N PHE A 95 -16.56 -0.15 0.45
CA PHE A 95 -15.28 -0.71 0.86
C PHE A 95 -14.47 0.33 1.64
N ALA A 96 -13.93 -0.05 2.79
CA ALA A 96 -13.10 0.83 3.59
C ALA A 96 -11.90 0.11 4.18
N LEU A 97 -10.79 0.84 4.24
CA LEU A 97 -9.56 0.46 4.89
C LEU A 97 -9.34 1.39 6.08
N GLY A 98 -9.11 0.83 7.26
CA GLY A 98 -8.95 1.58 8.49
C GLY A 98 -10.25 2.26 8.95
N TYR A 99 -10.20 2.89 10.12
CA TYR A 99 -11.34 3.55 10.73
C TYR A 99 -10.90 4.69 11.65
N ILE A 100 -11.85 5.50 12.12
CA ILE A 100 -11.61 6.49 13.17
C ILE A 100 -12.03 5.88 14.49
N ASN A 101 -11.12 5.88 15.47
CA ASN A 101 -11.36 5.30 16.77
C ASN A 101 -12.53 6.00 17.49
N ASN A 102 -13.48 5.22 17.97
CA ASN A 102 -14.68 5.69 18.66
C ASN A 102 -15.00 4.76 19.83
N GLN A 103 -14.78 5.24 21.05
CA GLN A 103 -14.96 4.45 22.26
C GLN A 103 -16.43 4.02 22.46
N ALA A 104 -17.39 4.89 22.14
CA ALA A 104 -18.82 4.56 22.27
C ALA A 104 -19.23 3.39 21.36
N TYR A 105 -18.60 3.26 20.19
CA TYR A 105 -18.80 2.10 19.33
C TYR A 105 -18.29 0.81 19.98
N PHE A 106 -17.09 0.81 20.55
CA PHE A 106 -16.52 -0.38 21.21
C PHE A 106 -17.25 -0.74 22.51
N ASP A 107 -17.72 0.26 23.26
CA ASP A 107 -18.56 0.04 24.45
C ASP A 107 -19.89 -0.64 24.09
N ALA A 108 -20.49 -0.25 22.96
CA ALA A 108 -21.71 -0.87 22.43
C ALA A 108 -21.46 -2.23 21.76
N ASN A 109 -20.24 -2.46 21.27
CA ASN A 109 -19.84 -3.66 20.53
C ASN A 109 -18.61 -4.31 21.18
N PRO A 110 -18.75 -4.92 22.38
CA PRO A 110 -17.62 -5.46 23.14
C PRO A 110 -16.89 -6.62 22.46
N LYS A 111 -17.45 -7.17 21.37
CA LYS A 111 -16.82 -8.20 20.53
C LYS A 111 -16.00 -7.63 19.37
N ALA A 112 -16.13 -6.34 19.08
CA ALA A 112 -15.36 -5.71 18.02
C ALA A 112 -13.89 -5.63 18.46
N PRO A 113 -12.94 -6.05 17.60
CA PRO A 113 -11.53 -5.99 17.95
C PRO A 113 -11.11 -4.52 18.07
N ASN A 114 -10.62 -4.14 19.25
CA ASN A 114 -10.05 -2.81 19.46
C ASN A 114 -8.55 -2.86 19.18
N HIS A 115 -8.17 -2.34 18.01
CA HIS A 115 -6.79 -2.39 17.55
C HIS A 115 -5.90 -1.51 18.42
N ARG A 116 -4.65 -1.93 18.60
CA ARG A 116 -3.62 -1.17 19.31
C ARG A 116 -2.54 -0.74 18.33
N LYS A 117 -1.81 0.30 18.70
CA LYS A 117 -0.64 0.74 17.96
C LYS A 117 0.44 -0.35 18.02
N HIS A 118 1.43 -0.26 17.14
CA HIS A 118 2.54 -1.20 17.10
C HIS A 118 3.32 -1.27 18.44
N ASP A 119 3.36 -0.16 19.19
CA ASP A 119 3.97 -0.08 20.53
C ASP A 119 3.09 -0.66 21.67
N GLY A 120 1.90 -1.18 21.34
CA GLY A 120 0.92 -1.73 22.29
C GLY A 120 0.06 -0.69 23.02
N SER A 121 0.25 0.61 22.73
CA SER A 121 -0.61 1.66 23.27
C SER A 121 -1.97 1.70 22.55
N ALA A 122 -2.98 2.24 23.23
CA ALA A 122 -4.31 2.40 22.66
C ALA A 122 -4.38 3.65 21.77
N TYR A 123 -5.22 3.61 20.74
CA TYR A 123 -5.58 4.81 19.98
C TYR A 123 -6.45 5.74 20.85
N ALA A 124 -6.24 7.05 20.71
CA ALA A 124 -7.05 8.07 21.35
C ALA A 124 -8.42 8.19 20.66
N GLU A 125 -9.41 8.77 21.34
CA GLU A 125 -10.72 9.06 20.75
C GLU A 125 -10.57 9.98 19.53
N GLY A 126 -11.15 9.60 18.40
CA GLY A 126 -11.05 10.33 17.14
C GLY A 126 -9.70 10.21 16.42
N GLU A 127 -8.78 9.38 16.92
CA GLU A 127 -7.52 9.07 16.23
C GLU A 127 -7.77 8.11 15.06
N ILE A 128 -7.01 8.27 13.97
CA ILE A 128 -7.07 7.39 12.82
C ILE A 128 -6.38 6.07 13.17
N VAL A 129 -7.10 4.96 12.96
CA VAL A 129 -6.57 3.60 12.99
C VAL A 129 -6.37 3.15 11.54
N PRO A 130 -5.14 3.19 11.01
CA PRO A 130 -4.89 2.86 9.61
C PRO A 130 -4.99 1.35 9.34
N PHE A 131 -5.14 1.01 8.08
CA PHE A 131 -4.77 -0.30 7.56
C PHE A 131 -3.28 -0.24 7.19
N PHE A 132 -2.47 -1.03 7.90
CA PHE A 132 -1.03 -1.11 7.72
C PHE A 132 -0.69 -2.20 6.70
N ILE A 133 0.20 -1.87 5.76
CA ILE A 133 0.79 -2.78 4.77
C ILE A 133 2.30 -2.63 4.85
N GLN A 134 3.00 -3.74 5.00
CA GLN A 134 4.46 -3.77 5.01
C GLN A 134 4.96 -4.66 3.87
N ASN A 135 6.01 -4.19 3.20
CA ASN A 135 6.67 -4.87 2.08
C ASN A 135 5.67 -5.36 1.03
N PRO A 136 4.91 -4.45 0.39
CA PRO A 136 4.12 -4.83 -0.75
C PRO A 136 5.04 -5.38 -1.86
N PHE A 137 4.57 -6.38 -2.57
CA PHE A 137 5.31 -6.97 -3.68
C PHE A 137 4.39 -7.27 -4.86
N LEU A 138 5.00 -7.24 -6.04
CA LEU A 138 4.40 -7.71 -7.28
C LEU A 138 5.12 -8.99 -7.68
N GLU A 139 4.38 -10.05 -7.98
CA GLU A 139 4.96 -11.33 -8.38
C GLU A 139 4.36 -11.78 -9.70
N PHE A 140 5.25 -12.18 -10.61
CA PHE A 140 4.89 -12.67 -11.93
C PHE A 140 5.29 -14.14 -12.00
N ALA A 141 4.36 -14.99 -12.40
CA ALA A 141 4.63 -16.40 -12.66
C ALA A 141 5.00 -16.57 -14.13
N PHE A 142 6.08 -17.32 -14.38
CA PHE A 142 6.62 -17.61 -15.69
C PHE A 142 6.62 -19.11 -15.93
N ASP A 143 6.20 -19.55 -17.11
CA ASP A 143 6.46 -20.91 -17.59
C ASP A 143 7.94 -21.01 -17.99
N GLU A 144 8.70 -21.99 -17.49
CA GLU A 144 10.15 -22.06 -17.72
C GLU A 144 10.54 -22.60 -19.10
N ASP A 145 9.64 -23.31 -19.80
CA ASP A 145 9.91 -23.84 -21.14
C ASP A 145 9.80 -22.73 -22.18
N THR A 146 8.89 -21.78 -21.93
CA THR A 146 8.54 -20.70 -22.86
C THR A 146 9.02 -19.31 -22.41
N ASP A 147 9.36 -19.15 -21.12
CA ASP A 147 9.66 -17.89 -20.43
C ASP A 147 8.53 -16.85 -20.53
N GLU A 148 7.29 -17.31 -20.68
CA GLU A 148 6.09 -16.48 -20.80
C GLU A 148 5.44 -16.20 -19.45
N VAL A 149 4.86 -15.00 -19.28
CA VAL A 149 4.11 -14.66 -18.06
C VAL A 149 2.76 -15.36 -18.09
N VAL A 150 2.54 -16.27 -17.13
CA VAL A 150 1.31 -17.05 -16.96
C VAL A 150 0.48 -16.64 -15.74
N GLY A 151 1.01 -15.73 -14.91
CA GLY A 151 0.28 -15.26 -13.74
C GLY A 151 0.82 -13.95 -13.15
N PHE A 152 -0.05 -13.30 -12.39
CA PHE A 152 0.25 -12.06 -11.65
C PHE A 152 -0.32 -12.15 -10.24
N ARG A 153 0.42 -11.64 -9.26
CA ARG A 153 0.02 -11.52 -7.87
C ARG A 153 0.46 -10.18 -7.31
N LEU A 154 -0.47 -9.50 -6.63
CA LEU A 154 -0.16 -8.45 -5.67
C LEU A 154 -0.22 -9.07 -4.28
N GLY A 155 0.83 -8.88 -3.48
CA GLY A 155 0.87 -9.40 -2.12
C GLY A 155 1.51 -8.41 -1.15
N PHE A 156 1.31 -8.67 0.13
CA PHE A 156 1.86 -7.90 1.23
C PHE A 156 2.70 -8.83 2.09
N GLY A 157 3.88 -8.40 2.51
CA GLY A 157 4.71 -9.16 3.45
C GLY A 157 3.99 -9.31 4.79
N GLU A 158 3.52 -8.19 5.35
CA GLU A 158 2.58 -8.18 6.47
C GLU A 158 1.45 -7.18 6.18
N SER A 159 0.25 -7.46 6.70
CA SER A 159 -0.83 -6.48 6.71
C SER A 159 -1.62 -6.60 8.01
N MET A 160 -2.04 -5.46 8.55
CA MET A 160 -2.79 -5.39 9.80
C MET A 160 -3.76 -4.22 9.75
N GLY A 161 -5.04 -4.49 9.97
CA GLY A 161 -6.05 -3.44 9.96
C GLY A 161 -7.45 -4.00 9.85
N VAL A 162 -8.42 -3.09 9.81
CA VAL A 162 -9.82 -3.45 9.53
C VAL A 162 -10.10 -3.17 8.06
N LEU A 163 -10.58 -4.19 7.37
CA LEU A 163 -11.23 -4.10 6.08
C LEU A 163 -12.73 -4.24 6.32
N SER A 164 -13.51 -3.30 5.81
CA SER A 164 -14.97 -3.36 5.87
C SER A 164 -15.57 -3.09 4.51
N GLY A 165 -16.78 -3.56 4.29
CA GLY A 165 -17.49 -3.41 3.03
C GLY A 165 -18.61 -4.42 2.91
N LYS A 166 -19.52 -4.15 1.98
CA LYS A 166 -20.63 -5.03 1.62
C LYS A 166 -20.20 -5.86 0.42
N ILE A 167 -19.79 -7.10 0.70
CA ILE A 167 -19.39 -8.06 -0.33
C ILE A 167 -20.65 -8.60 -0.99
N GLU A 168 -20.87 -8.20 -2.24
CA GLU A 168 -22.00 -8.66 -3.05
C GLU A 168 -21.65 -9.93 -3.81
N THR A 169 -20.45 -9.97 -4.40
CA THR A 169 -19.90 -11.17 -5.04
C THR A 169 -18.43 -11.32 -4.69
N LEU A 170 -18.06 -12.56 -4.39
CA LEU A 170 -16.67 -12.98 -4.22
C LEU A 170 -16.59 -14.43 -4.68
N THR A 171 -16.02 -14.63 -5.87
CA THR A 171 -15.87 -15.94 -6.51
C THR A 171 -14.40 -16.37 -6.49
N GLY A 172 -14.15 -17.63 -6.83
CA GLY A 172 -12.82 -18.23 -6.77
C GLY A 172 -12.50 -18.84 -5.41
N ASN A 173 -11.28 -19.36 -5.30
CA ASN A 173 -10.82 -20.02 -4.08
C ASN A 173 -10.28 -18.98 -3.10
N VAL A 174 -11.12 -18.56 -2.16
CA VAL A 174 -10.70 -17.68 -1.06
C VAL A 174 -10.20 -18.55 0.08
N ASN A 175 -8.89 -18.70 0.18
CA ASN A 175 -8.28 -19.33 1.35
C ASN A 175 -8.10 -18.27 2.44
N VAL A 176 -8.80 -18.42 3.57
CA VAL A 176 -8.68 -17.53 4.71
C VAL A 176 -7.91 -18.28 5.79
N ASP A 177 -6.63 -17.94 5.96
CA ASP A 177 -5.84 -18.37 7.11
C ASP A 177 -6.01 -17.35 8.24
N ILE A 178 -6.58 -17.78 9.36
CA ILE A 178 -6.84 -16.93 10.53
C ILE A 178 -5.76 -17.21 11.56
N ILE A 179 -4.77 -16.32 11.63
CA ILE A 179 -3.73 -16.34 12.66
C ILE A 179 -4.09 -15.29 13.72
N ASP A 180 -4.70 -15.70 14.84
CA ASP A 180 -5.11 -14.79 15.91
C ASP A 180 -3.95 -14.48 16.89
N ARG A 181 -3.78 -13.19 17.22
CA ARG A 181 -2.92 -12.68 18.31
C ARG A 181 -3.70 -11.87 19.36
N GLY A 182 -5.02 -11.74 19.23
CA GLY A 182 -5.92 -11.05 20.15
C GLY A 182 -6.44 -11.95 21.28
N GLU A 183 -7.03 -11.34 22.31
CA GLU A 183 -7.57 -12.04 23.50
C GLU A 183 -8.77 -12.97 23.17
N GLY A 184 -9.31 -12.93 21.95
CA GLY A 184 -10.64 -13.46 21.60
C GLY A 184 -10.73 -14.94 21.20
N LEU A 185 -9.65 -15.60 20.76
CA LEU A 185 -9.71 -17.01 20.31
C LEU A 185 -8.77 -17.96 21.05
N SER A 186 -8.46 -17.73 22.34
CA SER A 186 -7.73 -18.69 23.19
C SER A 186 -8.41 -20.07 23.38
N GLN A 187 -9.50 -20.35 22.67
CA GLN A 187 -10.23 -21.63 22.68
C GLN A 187 -10.43 -22.25 21.28
N ALA A 188 -9.81 -21.72 20.22
CA ALA A 188 -9.87 -22.32 18.90
C ALA A 188 -8.65 -23.24 18.68
N ASP A 189 -8.85 -24.54 18.87
CA ASP A 189 -7.87 -25.58 18.50
C ASP A 189 -7.78 -25.65 16.97
N SER A 190 -6.62 -25.30 16.41
CA SER A 190 -6.31 -25.54 15.00
C SER A 190 -5.13 -26.51 14.92
N SER A 191 -5.48 -27.79 14.99
CA SER A 191 -4.57 -28.89 14.72
C SER A 191 -4.42 -29.09 13.20
N GLY A 192 -3.24 -28.77 12.65
CA GLY A 192 -2.74 -29.43 11.44
C GLY A 192 -2.23 -28.52 10.31
N ASN A 193 -0.92 -28.46 10.18
CA ASN A 193 -0.12 -28.74 8.97
C ASN A 193 -0.79 -28.42 7.61
N LEU A 194 -1.03 -27.14 7.28
CA LEU A 194 -1.64 -26.72 6.01
C LEU A 194 -0.62 -26.27 4.94
N PHE A 195 0.61 -25.94 5.32
CA PHE A 195 1.59 -25.36 4.39
C PHE A 195 2.15 -26.33 3.34
N ASP A 196 1.91 -27.64 3.48
CA ASP A 196 2.52 -28.66 2.61
C ASP A 196 1.56 -29.23 1.53
N GLN A 197 0.31 -28.74 1.44
CA GLN A 197 -0.69 -29.32 0.52
C GLN A 197 -1.57 -28.33 -0.25
N LEU A 198 -1.35 -27.01 -0.16
CA LEU A 198 -2.21 -26.06 -0.88
C LEU A 198 -1.41 -24.97 -1.62
N ILE A 199 -0.70 -25.37 -2.67
CA ILE A 199 -0.50 -24.50 -3.83
C ILE A 199 -1.64 -24.83 -4.80
N VAL A 200 -2.69 -24.01 -4.81
CA VAL A 200 -3.63 -24.03 -5.93
C VAL A 200 -3.00 -23.21 -7.05
N LEU A 201 -2.31 -23.90 -7.93
CA LEU A 201 -1.76 -23.35 -9.17
C LEU A 201 -2.92 -23.11 -10.15
N LEU A 202 -3.00 -21.90 -10.71
CA LEU A 202 -3.77 -21.67 -11.93
C LEU A 202 -2.92 -22.24 -13.09
N THR A 203 -3.35 -23.33 -13.73
CA THR A 203 -2.68 -23.88 -14.91
C THR A 203 -3.46 -23.50 -16.15
N ILE A 204 -2.87 -22.75 -17.08
CA ILE A 204 -3.40 -22.59 -18.42
C ILE A 204 -2.29 -22.75 -19.48
N ASN A 205 -2.63 -23.51 -20.52
CA ASN A 205 -1.79 -23.84 -21.67
C ASN A 205 -2.13 -22.96 -22.89
N ALA A 206 -1.11 -22.51 -23.63
CA ALA A 206 -1.20 -22.25 -25.08
C ALA A 206 0.18 -22.34 -25.76
N CYS A 207 0.23 -22.86 -26.99
CA CYS A 207 1.37 -23.65 -27.46
C CYS A 207 1.87 -23.34 -28.89
N THR A 208 3.20 -23.53 -29.10
CA THR A 208 3.97 -24.30 -30.14
C THR A 208 3.63 -24.14 -31.65
N GLN A 209 4.16 -24.93 -32.61
CA GLN A 209 5.56 -25.26 -32.99
C GLN A 209 5.83 -24.90 -34.48
N ASP A 210 4.83 -24.34 -35.16
CA ASP A 210 4.85 -23.76 -36.50
C ASP A 210 4.92 -22.22 -36.45
N GLY A 211 4.93 -21.63 -35.25
CA GLY A 211 5.65 -20.39 -34.97
C GLY A 211 5.04 -19.14 -35.59
N SER A 212 3.79 -18.80 -35.25
CA SER A 212 3.36 -17.41 -35.39
C SER A 212 3.16 -16.66 -34.07
N THR A 213 3.75 -17.18 -32.98
CA THR A 213 3.93 -16.58 -31.64
C THR A 213 2.73 -16.60 -30.67
N CYS A 214 2.96 -17.22 -29.51
CA CYS A 214 2.52 -16.67 -28.23
C CYS A 214 3.76 -16.19 -27.47
N GLY A 215 3.55 -15.35 -26.47
CA GLY A 215 4.51 -14.42 -25.92
C GLY A 215 3.66 -13.34 -25.28
N SER A 216 3.22 -13.59 -24.06
CA SER A 216 2.13 -12.86 -23.46
C SER A 216 2.53 -11.46 -22.99
N ARG A 217 1.80 -10.47 -23.49
CA ARG A 217 1.86 -9.08 -23.02
C ARG A 217 0.81 -8.93 -21.92
N ILE A 218 1.15 -8.27 -20.81
CA ILE A 218 0.14 -7.71 -19.93
C ILE A 218 -0.56 -6.61 -20.73
N LEU A 219 -1.83 -6.82 -21.08
CA LEU A 219 -2.60 -5.85 -21.84
C LEU A 219 -3.65 -5.23 -20.92
N MET A 220 -3.61 -3.90 -20.81
CA MET A 220 -4.67 -3.12 -20.20
C MET A 220 -5.30 -2.24 -21.28
N SER A 221 -6.54 -2.53 -21.66
CA SER A 221 -7.28 -1.68 -22.59
C SER A 221 -8.01 -0.57 -21.83
N ASN A 222 -8.05 0.64 -22.38
CA ASN A 222 -8.76 1.79 -21.79
C ASN A 222 -8.40 2.05 -20.32
N PHE A 223 -7.12 1.89 -19.96
CA PHE A 223 -6.65 2.19 -18.62
C PHE A 223 -6.77 3.69 -18.34
N ALA A 224 -7.51 4.03 -17.29
CA ALA A 224 -7.66 5.36 -16.77
C ALA A 224 -7.33 5.34 -15.28
N PHE A 225 -6.40 6.19 -14.88
CA PHE A 225 -6.00 6.37 -13.50
C PHE A 225 -6.11 7.85 -13.14
N GLU A 226 -7.00 8.15 -12.21
CA GLU A 226 -7.23 9.48 -11.68
C GLU A 226 -7.12 9.39 -10.15
N LEU A 227 -6.02 9.89 -9.60
CA LEU A 227 -5.77 9.90 -8.18
C LEU A 227 -5.78 11.34 -7.67
N ALA A 228 -6.82 11.69 -6.93
CA ALA A 228 -6.88 12.92 -6.15
C ALA A 228 -6.04 12.73 -4.87
N MET A 229 -4.71 12.79 -5.03
CA MET A 229 -3.79 12.79 -3.89
C MET A 229 -3.79 14.15 -3.24
N GLY A 230 -4.49 14.25 -2.11
CA GLY A 230 -4.63 15.48 -1.36
C GLY A 230 -5.54 16.51 -2.03
N ASN A 231 -5.87 17.54 -1.27
CA ASN A 231 -6.76 18.62 -1.64
C ASN A 231 -6.47 19.86 -0.78
N GLN A 232 -7.25 20.93 -0.94
CA GLN A 232 -7.06 22.17 -0.17
C GLN A 232 -7.17 21.95 1.36
N LEU A 233 -7.84 20.88 1.81
CA LEU A 233 -8.02 20.51 3.20
C LEU A 233 -6.98 19.49 3.69
N GLN A 234 -6.33 18.79 2.75
CA GLN A 234 -5.36 17.73 2.99
C GLN A 234 -4.18 17.85 2.03
N PRO A 235 -3.18 18.69 2.35
CA PRO A 235 -1.99 18.79 1.51
C PRO A 235 -1.22 17.47 1.49
N VAL A 236 -0.56 17.21 0.36
CA VAL A 236 0.41 16.13 0.22
C VAL A 236 1.80 16.67 0.52
N PHE A 237 2.54 15.95 1.35
CA PHE A 237 3.95 16.17 1.62
C PHE A 237 4.78 15.07 0.99
N PHE A 238 5.90 15.48 0.41
CA PHE A 238 6.95 14.59 -0.10
C PHE A 238 8.24 15.04 0.57
N ASP A 239 8.90 14.14 1.28
CA ASP A 239 10.12 14.44 2.02
C ASP A 239 11.10 13.27 1.99
N VAL A 240 12.31 13.50 2.50
CA VAL A 240 13.29 12.47 2.82
C VAL A 240 13.58 12.56 4.30
N ASP A 241 13.38 11.47 5.04
CA ASP A 241 13.61 11.45 6.48
C ASP A 241 15.11 11.49 6.85
N ASP A 242 15.40 11.63 8.15
CA ASP A 242 16.77 11.67 8.68
C ASP A 242 17.60 10.40 8.37
N SER A 243 16.93 9.31 7.99
CA SER A 243 17.55 8.04 7.62
C SER A 243 17.71 7.88 6.11
N GLY A 244 17.30 8.84 5.29
CA GLY A 244 17.40 8.78 3.83
C GLY A 244 16.22 8.10 3.12
N ASN A 245 15.15 7.76 3.87
CA ASN A 245 13.96 7.16 3.30
C ASN A 245 13.04 8.21 2.69
N PHE A 246 12.45 7.91 1.54
CA PHE A 246 11.39 8.73 0.98
C PHE A 246 10.12 8.57 1.80
N VAL A 247 9.48 9.70 2.10
CA VAL A 247 8.21 9.77 2.81
C VAL A 247 7.21 10.54 1.96
N LEU A 248 6.06 9.92 1.70
CA LEU A 248 4.88 10.55 1.15
C LEU A 248 3.80 10.57 2.23
N GLU A 249 3.23 11.73 2.51
CA GLU A 249 2.15 11.86 3.49
C GLU A 249 0.99 12.68 2.93
N VAL A 250 -0.23 12.15 3.01
CA VAL A 250 -1.47 12.92 2.91
C VAL A 250 -1.86 13.32 4.32
N ALA A 251 -1.74 14.61 4.61
CA ALA A 251 -2.00 15.14 5.94
C ALA A 251 -3.46 14.90 6.37
N PRO A 252 -3.72 14.66 7.66
CA PRO A 252 -5.09 14.57 8.15
C PRO A 252 -5.84 15.89 7.90
N THR A 253 -7.13 15.77 7.59
CA THR A 253 -8.00 16.93 7.34
C THR A 253 -7.93 17.91 8.51
N ARG A 254 -7.45 19.13 8.26
CA ARG A 254 -7.45 20.20 9.26
C ARG A 254 -8.88 20.71 9.43
N ARG A 255 -9.48 20.46 10.60
CA ARG A 255 -10.81 21.02 10.92
C ARG A 255 -10.74 22.55 10.84
N PRO A 256 -11.48 23.21 9.94
CA PRO A 256 -11.35 24.65 9.75
C PRO A 256 -11.97 25.45 10.89
N GLN A 257 -12.89 24.88 11.68
CA GLN A 257 -13.53 25.57 12.81
C GLN A 257 -13.78 24.66 14.02
N PRO A 258 -13.73 25.20 15.25
CA PRO A 258 -14.19 24.53 16.45
C PRO A 258 -15.71 24.32 16.36
N GLY A 259 -16.14 23.06 16.35
CA GLY A 259 -17.54 22.68 16.24
C GLY A 259 -17.68 21.17 16.39
N GLY A 260 -18.83 20.71 16.86
CA GLY A 260 -19.10 19.28 17.01
C GLY A 260 -20.28 18.87 16.15
N ILE A 261 -20.27 17.63 15.68
CA ILE A 261 -21.46 16.99 15.12
C ILE A 261 -22.37 16.53 16.27
N GLY A 262 -23.69 16.63 16.08
CA GLY A 262 -24.66 16.07 17.03
C GLY A 262 -24.52 14.55 17.09
N ALA A 263 -24.89 13.92 18.20
CA ALA A 263 -24.81 12.47 18.34
C ALA A 263 -25.67 11.70 17.31
N ASP A 264 -26.69 12.37 16.78
CA ASP A 264 -27.59 11.91 15.72
C ASP A 264 -27.07 12.16 14.30
N GLY A 265 -25.92 12.82 14.14
CA GLY A 265 -25.30 13.07 12.84
C GLY A 265 -26.03 14.12 11.97
N PHE A 266 -27.11 14.73 12.46
CA PHE A 266 -27.91 15.66 11.65
C PHE A 266 -27.38 17.09 11.69
N ARG A 267 -27.50 17.80 10.57
CA ARG A 267 -27.08 19.20 10.39
C ARG A 267 -27.62 20.15 11.46
N GLY A 268 -28.87 19.94 11.87
CA GLY A 268 -29.56 20.83 12.82
C GLY A 268 -29.19 20.62 14.29
N SER A 269 -28.45 19.57 14.62
CA SER A 269 -28.40 19.05 15.98
C SER A 269 -27.27 19.61 16.83
N ARG A 270 -26.27 20.25 16.20
CA ARG A 270 -25.19 20.92 16.93
C ARG A 270 -24.65 22.11 16.17
N ASP A 271 -23.63 21.90 15.34
CA ASP A 271 -22.99 22.96 14.56
C ASP A 271 -23.20 22.71 13.07
N ALA A 272 -24.06 23.53 12.45
CA ALA A 272 -24.37 23.43 11.05
C ALA A 272 -23.16 23.71 10.14
N ALA A 273 -22.25 24.59 10.54
CA ALA A 273 -21.06 24.89 9.75
C ALA A 273 -20.04 23.75 9.80
N ALA A 274 -19.88 23.11 10.97
CA ALA A 274 -19.07 21.90 11.10
C ALA A 274 -19.68 20.75 10.28
N TRP A 275 -21.00 20.58 10.30
CA TRP A 275 -21.68 19.59 9.48
C TRP A 275 -21.50 19.86 7.99
N ASP A 276 -21.74 21.09 7.53
CA ASP A 276 -21.58 21.49 6.12
C ASP A 276 -20.16 21.25 5.62
N PHE A 277 -19.15 21.44 6.49
CA PHE A 277 -17.76 21.15 6.16
C PHE A 277 -17.53 19.65 5.89
N TYR A 278 -17.97 18.78 6.80
CA TYR A 278 -17.77 17.33 6.63
C TYR A 278 -18.62 16.78 5.49
N GLU A 279 -19.86 17.24 5.36
CA GLU A 279 -20.71 16.89 4.23
C GLU A 279 -20.00 17.23 2.93
N PHE A 280 -19.54 18.48 2.76
CA PHE A 280 -18.76 18.90 1.60
C PHE A 280 -17.55 18.00 1.36
N TYR A 281 -16.75 17.73 2.40
CA TYR A 281 -15.56 16.89 2.28
C TYR A 281 -15.89 15.46 1.83
N TYR A 282 -16.93 14.85 2.40
CA TYR A 282 -17.30 13.46 2.10
C TYR A 282 -18.07 13.30 0.80
N ILE A 283 -18.79 14.31 0.29
CA ILE A 283 -19.54 14.17 -0.97
C ILE A 283 -18.86 14.80 -2.18
N ASN A 284 -17.81 15.62 -1.99
CA ASN A 284 -17.19 16.34 -3.10
C ASN A 284 -16.49 15.37 -4.07
N PRO A 285 -16.93 15.29 -5.35
CA PRO A 285 -16.31 14.42 -6.35
C PRO A 285 -14.88 14.81 -6.70
N GLU A 286 -14.46 16.06 -6.50
CA GLU A 286 -13.08 16.50 -6.76
C GLU A 286 -12.05 15.86 -5.81
N PHE A 287 -12.50 15.33 -4.68
CA PHE A 287 -11.63 14.62 -3.72
C PHE A 287 -11.65 13.12 -3.94
N ARG A 288 -12.39 12.64 -4.96
CA ARG A 288 -12.53 11.23 -5.27
C ARG A 288 -11.55 10.81 -6.34
N SER A 289 -10.95 9.66 -6.10
CA SER A 289 -10.06 8.98 -7.02
C SER A 289 -10.78 7.82 -7.68
N ASN A 290 -10.47 7.59 -8.96
CA ASN A 290 -11.04 6.51 -9.73
C ASN A 290 -9.91 5.80 -10.49
N LEU A 291 -9.93 4.47 -10.43
CA LEU A 291 -9.09 3.62 -11.25
C LEU A 291 -10.02 2.76 -12.10
N LYS A 292 -9.76 2.67 -13.40
CA LYS A 292 -10.51 1.80 -14.30
C LYS A 292 -9.57 1.17 -15.31
N THR A 293 -9.72 -0.12 -15.52
CA THR A 293 -9.20 -0.83 -16.68
C THR A 293 -10.38 -1.46 -17.41
N GLY A 294 -10.39 -1.34 -18.74
CA GLY A 294 -11.45 -1.88 -19.59
C GLY A 294 -11.33 -3.38 -19.77
N ASN A 295 -10.15 -3.87 -20.11
CA ASN A 295 -9.86 -5.29 -20.19
C ASN A 295 -8.45 -5.48 -19.67
N PHE A 296 -8.27 -6.32 -18.66
CA PHE A 296 -6.98 -6.69 -18.12
C PHE A 296 -6.69 -8.14 -18.47
N SER A 297 -5.68 -8.39 -19.30
CA SER A 297 -5.27 -9.74 -19.66
C SER A 297 -3.80 -10.01 -19.33
N VAL A 298 -3.52 -11.25 -18.90
CA VAL A 298 -2.17 -11.78 -18.66
C VAL A 298 -2.10 -13.15 -19.31
N GLY A 299 -1.21 -13.36 -20.28
CA GLY A 299 -1.31 -14.62 -21.03
C GLY A 299 -2.54 -14.64 -21.92
N ASP A 300 -3.15 -15.81 -21.96
CA ASP A 300 -4.49 -16.03 -22.51
C ASP A 300 -5.58 -15.87 -21.43
N HIS A 301 -5.24 -15.38 -20.23
CA HIS A 301 -6.22 -15.04 -19.19
C HIS A 301 -6.72 -13.65 -19.37
N ASP A 302 -8.04 -13.56 -19.52
CA ASP A 302 -8.77 -12.32 -19.45
C ASP A 302 -9.42 -12.20 -18.08
N PHE A 303 -9.07 -11.15 -17.34
CA PHE A 303 -9.67 -10.76 -16.07
C PHE A 303 -10.75 -9.68 -16.28
N ASP A 304 -11.12 -9.41 -17.53
CA ASP A 304 -12.08 -8.42 -17.99
C ASP A 304 -11.83 -7.04 -17.35
N SER A 305 -12.88 -6.25 -17.19
CA SER A 305 -12.81 -4.94 -16.58
C SER A 305 -12.62 -5.02 -15.08
N ALA A 306 -11.84 -4.06 -14.57
CA ALA A 306 -11.76 -3.79 -13.14
C ALA A 306 -11.88 -2.28 -12.90
N ARG A 307 -12.51 -1.91 -11.78
CA ARG A 307 -12.60 -0.52 -11.36
C ARG A 307 -12.59 -0.37 -9.84
N ILE A 308 -12.02 0.75 -9.42
CA ILE A 308 -12.15 1.34 -8.11
C ILE A 308 -12.83 2.69 -8.34
N GLN A 309 -13.99 2.91 -7.73
CA GLN A 309 -14.76 4.14 -7.90
C GLN A 309 -14.94 4.86 -6.57
N GLY A 310 -14.84 6.18 -6.61
CA GLY A 310 -15.21 7.02 -5.48
C GLY A 310 -14.25 6.90 -4.30
N MET A 311 -12.97 6.59 -4.55
CA MET A 311 -12.00 6.44 -3.48
C MET A 311 -11.66 7.80 -2.84
N LEU A 312 -11.99 7.97 -1.57
CA LEU A 312 -11.55 9.07 -0.71
C LEU A 312 -10.44 8.58 0.21
N ILE A 313 -9.23 9.10 0.01
CA ILE A 313 -8.10 8.87 0.91
C ILE A 313 -8.13 9.96 1.97
N GLN A 314 -8.37 9.59 3.24
CA GLN A 314 -8.34 10.56 4.35
C GLN A 314 -7.02 10.47 5.13
N HIS A 315 -6.27 9.38 4.99
CA HIS A 315 -4.91 9.26 5.47
C HIS A 315 -4.11 8.35 4.56
N LEU A 316 -2.89 8.78 4.24
CA LEU A 316 -1.92 7.95 3.55
C LEU A 316 -0.54 8.37 4.05
N ASN A 317 0.20 7.44 4.63
CA ASN A 317 1.63 7.59 4.88
C ASN A 317 2.34 6.45 4.16
N ILE A 318 3.26 6.77 3.26
CA ILE A 318 4.14 5.78 2.63
C ILE A 318 5.55 6.15 3.03
N LYS A 319 6.24 5.21 3.66
CA LYS A 319 7.63 5.36 4.04
C LYS A 319 8.44 4.26 3.39
N THR A 320 9.46 4.61 2.62
CA THR A 320 10.39 3.60 2.10
C THR A 320 11.28 3.08 3.22
N ARG A 321 11.80 1.86 3.05
CA ARG A 321 12.77 1.25 3.96
C ARG A 321 13.71 0.35 3.20
N ASP A 322 14.92 0.21 3.71
CA ASP A 322 15.89 -0.72 3.16
C ASP A 322 15.37 -2.17 3.26
N LEU A 323 15.40 -2.90 2.14
CA LEU A 323 15.01 -4.31 2.09
C LEU A 323 16.05 -5.24 2.73
N SER A 324 17.26 -4.75 3.00
CA SER A 324 18.32 -5.53 3.64
C SER A 324 18.23 -5.57 5.18
N GLN A 325 17.20 -4.94 5.78
CA GLN A 325 16.94 -4.88 7.23
C GLN A 325 15.64 -5.57 7.66
#